data_AF-A0A7M2VC46-F1
#
_entry.id   AF-A0A7M2VC46-F1
#
_cell.length_a   1.000
_cell.length_b   1.000
_cell.length_c   1.000
_cell.angle_alpha   90.00
_cell.angle_beta   90.00
_cell.angle_gamma   90.00
#
_symmetry.space_group_name_H-M   'P 1'
#
loop_
_entity.id
_entity.type
_entity.pdbx_description
1 polymer ?
#
loop_
_entity_poly.entity_id
_entity_poly.type
_entity_poly.pdbx_seq_one_letter_code
_entity_poly.pdbx_strand_id
1 'polypeptide(L)' 'MKKFLALTAMFILLLAGVYTLVDIIQSLWLVLKYESLNPYSTGAITGKVLFLLVDCGLFFLVRRIYKNKLTHR' A
#
# COMPACT_ATOMS: atom_id res chain seq x y z
N MET A 1 -11.62 15.23 17.39
CA MET A 1 -11.83 15.13 15.93
C MET A 1 -10.56 14.77 15.16
N LYS A 2 -9.47 15.56 15.21
CA LYS A 2 -8.23 15.29 14.42
C LYS A 2 -7.57 13.92 14.68
N LYS A 3 -7.64 13.40 15.91
CA LYS A 3 -7.11 12.07 16.27
C LYS A 3 -7.91 10.92 15.65
N PHE A 4 -9.23 11.06 15.57
CA PHE A 4 -10.12 10.05 14.99
C PHE A 4 -9.89 9.95 13.48
N LEU A 5 -9.74 11.10 12.82
CA LEU A 5 -9.42 11.17 11.38
C LEU A 5 -8.07 10.52 11.03
N ALA A 6 -7.04 10.72 11.87
CA ALA A 6 -5.74 10.07 11.65
C ALA A 6 -5.82 8.54 11.86
N LEU A 7 -6.65 8.09 12.80
CA LEU A 7 -6.83 6.69 13.12
C LEU A 7 -7.62 5.96 12.03
N THR A 8 -8.67 6.57 11.48
CA THR A 8 -9.37 6.05 10.29
C THR A 8 -8.47 6.06 9.06
N ALA A 9 -7.67 7.10 8.84
CA ALA A 9 -6.71 7.14 7.73
C ALA A 9 -5.68 6.01 7.82
N MET A 10 -5.13 5.73 9.01
CA MET A 10 -4.24 4.58 9.23
C MET A 10 -4.92 3.25 8.93
N PHE A 11 -6.18 3.09 9.32
CA PHE A 11 -6.93 1.86 9.09
C PHE A 11 -7.20 1.63 7.60
N ILE A 12 -7.57 2.69 6.87
CA ILE A 12 -7.80 2.65 5.42
C ILE A 12 -6.50 2.32 4.69
N LEU A 13 -5.38 2.97 5.04
CA LEU A 13 -4.06 2.68 4.47
C LEU A 13 -3.65 1.22 4.72
N LEU A 14 -3.87 0.71 5.93
CA LEU A 14 -3.54 -0.68 6.26
C LEU A 14 -4.38 -1.67 5.43
N LEU A 15 -5.68 -1.41 5.27
CA LEU A 15 -6.55 -2.23 4.40
C LEU A 15 -6.11 -2.15 2.94
N ALA A 16 -5.78 -0.96 2.45
CA ALA A 16 -5.31 -0.74 1.09
C ALA A 16 -4.00 -1.50 0.82
N GLY A 17 -3.04 -1.46 1.74
CA GLY A 17 -1.77 -2.19 1.64
C GLY A 17 -1.95 -3.72 1.64
N VAL A 18 -2.81 -4.25 2.51
CA VAL A 18 -3.12 -5.71 2.53
C VAL A 18 -3.81 -6.12 1.23
N TYR A 19 -4.75 -5.32 0.73
CA TYR A 19 -5.42 -5.56 -0.54
C TYR A 19 -4.41 -5.59 -1.70
N THR A 20 -3.48 -4.62 -1.75
CA THR A 20 -2.47 -4.59 -2.82
C THR A 20 -1.50 -5.76 -2.74
N LEU A 21 -1.14 -6.25 -1.55
CA LEU A 21 -0.31 -7.45 -1.41
C LEU A 21 -0.98 -8.68 -2.02
N VAL A 22 -2.25 -8.91 -1.69
CA VAL A 22 -3.02 -10.03 -2.25
C VAL A 22 -3.15 -9.89 -3.75
N ASP A 23 -3.40 -8.68 -4.24
CA ASP A 23 -3.53 -8.38 -5.66
C ASP A 23 -2.22 -8.54 -6.45
N ILE A 24 -1.06 -8.22 -5.85
CA ILE A 24 0.27 -8.51 -6.43
C ILE A 24 0.47 -10.01 -6.55
N ILE A 25 0.18 -10.79 -5.50
CA ILE A 25 0.36 -12.25 -5.50
C ILE A 25 -0.56 -12.89 -6.55
N GLN A 26 -1.82 -12.47 -6.61
CA GLN A 26 -2.76 -12.95 -7.63
C GLN A 26 -2.29 -12.59 -9.04
N SER A 27 -1.85 -11.35 -9.28
CA SER A 27 -1.30 -10.97 -10.58
C SER A 27 -0.06 -11.77 -10.94
N LEU A 28 0.87 -12.00 -10.00
CA LEU A 28 2.06 -12.82 -10.24
C LEU A 28 1.66 -14.23 -10.65
N TRP A 29 0.74 -14.83 -9.91
CA TRP A 29 0.24 -16.17 -10.18
C TRP A 29 -0.42 -16.28 -11.55
N LEU A 30 -1.22 -15.27 -11.92
CA LEU A 30 -1.96 -15.26 -13.18
C LEU A 30 -1.02 -15.08 -14.37
N VAL A 31 -0.02 -14.22 -14.25
CA VAL A 31 1.04 -14.07 -15.27
C VAL A 31 1.82 -15.38 -15.39
N LEU A 32 2.34 -15.94 -14.30
CA LEU A 32 3.09 -17.20 -14.32
C LEU A 32 2.32 -18.37 -14.92
N LYS A 33 0.98 -18.41 -14.72
CA LYS A 33 0.13 -19.53 -15.15
C LYS A 33 -0.41 -19.37 -16.57
N TYR A 34 -0.67 -18.15 -17.03
CA TYR A 34 -1.43 -17.90 -18.27
C TYR A 34 -0.73 -17.00 -19.30
N GLU A 35 0.28 -16.21 -18.91
CA GLU A 35 1.01 -15.34 -19.84
C GLU A 35 2.52 -15.65 -19.83
N SER A 36 3.09 -15.91 -21.01
CA SER A 36 4.53 -15.75 -21.21
C SER A 36 4.90 -14.31 -20.83
N LEU A 37 5.86 -14.11 -19.91
CA LEU A 37 6.31 -12.82 -19.34
C LEU A 37 6.27 -11.68 -20.37
N ASN A 38 5.12 -11.00 -20.44
CA ASN A 38 4.86 -9.96 -21.43
C ASN A 38 5.23 -8.62 -20.79
N PRO A 39 5.88 -7.68 -21.51
CA PRO A 39 6.15 -6.34 -21.01
C PRO A 39 4.92 -5.63 -20.42
N TYR A 40 3.71 -5.88 -20.96
CA TYR A 40 2.46 -5.32 -20.43
C TYR A 40 2.16 -5.79 -19.00
N SER A 41 2.24 -7.10 -18.77
CA SER A 41 1.95 -7.71 -17.46
C SER A 41 3.06 -7.40 -16.45
N THR A 42 4.29 -7.30 -16.93
CA THR A 42 5.45 -6.84 -16.13
C THR A 42 5.25 -5.39 -15.69
N GLY A 43 4.78 -4.50 -16.58
CA GLY A 43 4.43 -3.13 -16.25
C GLY A 43 3.30 -3.03 -15.23
N ALA A 44 2.26 -3.87 -15.38
CA ALA A 44 1.15 -3.92 -14.42
C ALA A 44 1.60 -4.35 -13.02
N ILE A 45 2.43 -5.40 -12.90
CA ILE A 45 3.00 -5.83 -11.61
C ILE A 45 3.90 -4.74 -11.02
N THR A 46 4.76 -4.13 -11.83
CA THR A 46 5.65 -3.04 -11.39
C THR A 46 4.85 -1.85 -10.85
N GLY A 47 3.73 -1.48 -11.51
CA GLY A 47 2.83 -0.43 -11.05
C GLY A 47 2.19 -0.75 -9.69
N LYS A 48 1.78 -2.00 -9.46
CA LYS A 48 1.24 -2.45 -8.17
C LYS A 48 2.30 -2.41 -7.06
N VAL A 49 3.55 -2.79 -7.36
CA VAL A 49 4.67 -2.71 -6.41
C VAL A 49 5.01 -1.26 -6.06
N LEU A 50 5.02 -0.35 -7.06
CA LEU A 50 5.21 1.09 -6.82
C LEU A 50 4.08 1.68 -5.96
N PHE A 51 2.83 1.27 -6.20
CA PHE A 51 1.70 1.69 -5.37
C PHE A 51 1.87 1.24 -3.92
N LEU A 52 2.30 -0.01 -3.69
CA LEU A 52 2.58 -0.52 -2.35
C LEU A 52 3.68 0.29 -1.63
N LEU A 53 4.72 0.70 -2.35
CA LEU A 53 5.78 1.56 -1.81
C LEU A 53 5.25 2.94 -1.38
N VAL A 54 4.39 3.54 -2.21
CA VAL A 54 3.75 4.83 -1.90
C VAL A 54 2.82 4.70 -0.69
N ASP A 55 2.02 3.64 -0.63
CA ASP A 55 1.11 3.36 0.48
C ASP A 55 1.89 3.16 1.81
N CYS A 56 2.97 2.38 1.78
CA CYS A 56 3.88 2.26 2.92
C CYS A 56 4.47 3.62 3.35
N GLY A 57 4.90 4.43 2.37
CA GLY A 57 5.43 5.76 2.63
C GLY A 57 4.41 6.68 3.30
N LEU A 58 3.17 6.70 2.80
CA LEU A 58 2.06 7.44 3.40
C LEU A 58 1.76 6.95 4.82
N PHE A 59 1.71 5.63 5.02
CA PHE A 59 1.47 5.03 6.32
C PHE A 59 2.52 5.47 7.36
N PHE A 60 3.81 5.43 6.99
CA PHE A 60 4.89 5.92 7.85
C PHE A 60 4.79 7.42 8.13
N LEU A 61 4.42 8.22 7.14
CA LEU A 61 4.27 9.67 7.29
C LEU A 61 3.12 10.01 8.24
N VAL A 62 1.94 9.39 8.07
CA VAL A 62 0.80 9.54 8.97
C VAL A 62 1.17 9.09 10.39
N ARG A 63 1.87 7.97 10.52
CA ARG A 63 2.38 7.48 11.82
C ARG A 63 3.35 8.44 12.48
N ARG A 64 4.28 9.03 11.71
CA ARG A 64 5.25 10.00 12.22
C ARG A 64 4.55 11.28 12.71
N ILE A 65 3.61 11.82 11.93
CA ILE A 65 2.83 12.99 12.34
C ILE A 65 2.02 12.70 13.60
N TYR A 66 1.40 11.52 13.69
CA TYR A 66 0.62 11.12 14.86
C TYR A 66 1.50 11.02 16.12
N LYS A 67 2.68 10.38 16.04
CA LYS A 67 3.62 10.28 17.17
C LYS A 67 4.19 11.64 17.57
N ASN A 68 4.59 12.50 16.62
CA ASN A 68 5.12 13.83 16.94
C ASN A 68 4.09 14.73 17.65
N LYS A 69 2.79 14.59 17.37
CA LYS A 69 1.75 15.33 18.11
C LYS A 69 1.50 14.81 19.53
N LEU A 70 1.97 13.61 19.87
CA LEU A 70 1.86 13.05 21.23
C LEU A 70 3.06 13.44 22.11
N THR A 71 4.24 13.70 21.54
CA THR A 71 5.44 14.11 22.30
C THR A 71 5.44 15.58 22.70
N HIS A 72 4.64 16.42 22.05
CA HIS A 72 4.59 17.87 22.28
C HIS A 72 3.39 18.33 23.13
N ARG A 73 2.80 17.43 23.92
CA ARG A 73 1.64 17.68 24.78
C ARG A 73 1.93 17.18 26.18
#